data_AF-D6RHM7-F1
#
_entry.id   AF-D6RHM7-F1
#
_cell.length_a   1.000
_cell.length_b   1.000
_cell.length_c   1.000
_cell.angle_alpha   90.00
_cell.angle_beta   90.00
_cell.angle_gamma   90.00
#
_symmetry.space_group_name_H-M   'P 1'
#
loop_
_entity.id
_entity.type
_entity.pdbx_description
1 polymer ?
#
loop_
_entity_poly.entity_id
_entity_poly.type
_entity_poly.pdbx_seq_one_letter_code
_entity_poly.pdbx_strand_id
1 'polypeptide(L)' 'MSDQIKFIVDSLNKEPFKKNYNLITFDSLGPMQLLQVLNDVLAEIDPKEHLPSGLGDWK' A
#
# COMPACT_ATOMS: atom_id res chain seq x y z
N MET A 1 -16.02 -8.98 -6.87
CA MET A 1 -14.98 -9.07 -5.82
C MET A 1 -13.60 -9.26 -6.44
N SER A 2 -13.43 -10.23 -7.36
CA SER A 2 -12.16 -10.45 -8.04
C SER A 2 -11.68 -9.30 -8.94
N ASP A 3 -12.58 -8.51 -9.54
CA ASP A 3 -12.19 -7.38 -10.40
C ASP A 3 -11.57 -6.21 -9.63
N GLN A 4 -12.01 -5.98 -8.39
CA GLN A 4 -11.44 -4.95 -7.53
C GLN A 4 -10.01 -5.33 -7.09
N ILE A 5 -9.79 -6.59 -6.72
CA ILE A 5 -8.45 -7.07 -6.35
C ILE A 5 -7.50 -7.00 -7.55
N LYS A 6 -7.98 -7.39 -8.75
CA LYS A 6 -7.21 -7.21 -10.00
C LYS A 6 -6.85 -5.76 -10.25
N PHE A 7 -7.80 -4.85 -10.10
CA PHE A 7 -7.56 -3.42 -10.26
C PHE A 7 -6.50 -2.91 -9.28
N ILE A 8 -6.61 -3.25 -7.99
CA ILE A 8 -5.65 -2.84 -6.96
C ILE A 8 -4.24 -3.35 -7.29
N VAL A 9 -4.10 -4.64 -7.61
CA VAL A 9 -2.80 -5.24 -7.94
C VAL A 9 -2.19 -4.60 -9.19
N ASP A 10 -2.98 -4.38 -10.23
CA ASP A 10 -2.54 -3.71 -11.46
C ASP A 10 -2.08 -2.27 -11.20
N SER A 11 -2.83 -1.52 -10.39
CA SER A 11 -2.45 -0.15 -9.97
C SER A 11 -1.17 -0.13 -9.14
N LEU A 12 -1.03 -1.03 -8.15
CA LEU A 12 0.16 -1.11 -7.29
C LEU A 12 1.43 -1.50 -8.06
N ASN A 13 1.30 -2.20 -9.18
CA ASN A 13 2.44 -2.59 -10.02
C ASN A 13 2.90 -1.49 -10.97
N LYS A 14 2.05 -0.50 -11.23
CA LYS A 14 2.38 0.64 -12.08
C LYS A 14 3.19 1.68 -11.31
N GLU A 15 3.78 2.60 -12.05
CA GLU A 15 4.37 3.80 -11.47
C GLU A 15 3.27 4.66 -10.82
N PRO A 16 3.54 5.29 -9.67
CA PRO A 16 4.84 5.40 -8.98
C PRO A 16 5.19 4.22 -8.05
N PHE A 17 4.23 3.38 -7.68
CA PHE A 17 4.36 2.42 -6.55
C PHE A 17 5.26 1.21 -6.83
N LYS A 18 5.27 0.67 -8.07
CA LYS A 18 6.14 -0.44 -8.52
C LYS A 18 6.27 -1.60 -7.51
N LYS A 19 5.18 -1.98 -6.85
CA LYS A 19 5.18 -2.96 -5.74
C LYS A 19 5.34 -4.43 -6.19
N ASN A 20 5.12 -4.73 -7.48
CA ASN A 20 5.30 -6.07 -8.06
C ASN A 20 4.50 -7.19 -7.35
N TYR A 21 3.27 -6.89 -6.92
CA TYR A 21 2.34 -7.87 -6.37
C TYR A 21 1.68 -8.71 -7.47
N ASN A 22 1.38 -9.96 -7.14
CA ASN A 22 0.50 -10.82 -7.92
C ASN A 22 -0.80 -11.06 -7.12
N LEU A 23 -1.86 -11.55 -7.77
CA LEU A 23 -3.15 -11.78 -7.12
C LEU A 23 -3.05 -12.68 -5.88
N ILE A 24 -2.28 -13.76 -5.98
CA ILE A 24 -2.10 -14.72 -4.88
C ILE A 24 -1.34 -14.09 -3.70
N THR A 25 -0.27 -13.34 -4.00
CA THR A 25 0.55 -12.71 -2.96
C THR A 25 -0.20 -11.60 -2.25
N PHE A 26 -1.01 -10.83 -2.99
CA PHE A 26 -1.84 -9.76 -2.43
C PHE A 26 -2.99 -10.32 -1.58
N ASP A 27 -3.64 -11.39 -2.04
CA ASP A 27 -4.71 -12.06 -1.30
C ASP A 27 -4.20 -12.75 -0.02
N SER A 28 -2.92 -13.16 -0.02
CA SER A 28 -2.25 -13.73 1.16
C SER A 28 -1.77 -12.68 2.17
N LEU A 29 -1.92 -11.39 1.90
CA LEU A 29 -1.49 -10.34 2.83
C LEU A 29 -2.38 -10.32 4.06
N GLY A 30 -1.75 -10.36 5.24
CA GLY A 30 -2.46 -10.17 6.50
C GLY A 30 -2.94 -8.72 6.69
N PRO A 31 -3.86 -8.48 7.65
CA PRO A 31 -4.44 -7.15 7.89
C PRO A 31 -3.39 -6.05 8.11
N MET A 32 -2.31 -6.35 8.84
CA MET A 32 -1.24 -5.38 9.10
C MET A 32 -0.44 -5.04 7.84
N GLN A 33 -0.20 -6.02 6.96
CA GLN A 33 0.52 -5.81 5.72
C GLN A 33 -0.31 -4.98 4.74
N LEU A 34 -1.63 -5.17 4.70
CA LEU A 34 -2.53 -4.33 3.91
C LEU A 34 -2.50 -2.87 4.38
N LEU A 35 -2.45 -2.63 5.69
CA LEU A 35 -2.30 -1.29 6.25
C LEU A 35 -0.95 -0.66 5.86
N GLN A 36 0.14 -1.43 5.86
CA GLN A 36 1.44 -0.95 5.37
C GLN A 36 1.40 -0.61 3.88
N VAL A 37 0.80 -1.46 3.05
CA VAL A 37 0.63 -1.17 1.61
C VAL A 37 -0.15 0.11 1.39
N LEU A 38 -1.23 0.32 2.15
CA LEU A 38 -2.00 1.56 2.09
C LEU A 38 -1.15 2.77 2.51
N ASN A 39 -0.38 2.65 3.59
CA ASN A 39 0.50 3.73 4.06
C ASN A 39 1.58 4.08 3.03
N ASP A 40 2.21 3.07 2.44
CA ASP A 40 3.20 3.26 1.38
C ASP A 40 2.60 3.97 0.16
N VAL A 41 1.37 3.61 -0.22
CA VAL A 41 0.65 4.27 -1.33
C VAL A 41 0.37 5.73 -0.99
N LEU A 42 -0.06 6.04 0.23
CA LEU A 42 -0.31 7.41 0.66
C LEU A 42 1.00 8.24 0.68
N ALA A 43 2.09 7.66 1.18
CA ALA A 43 3.39 8.32 1.24
C ALA A 43 4.00 8.60 -0.15
N GLU A 44 3.72 7.75 -1.14
CA GLU A 44 4.16 7.95 -2.52
C GLU A 44 3.32 9.02 -3.24
N ILE A 45 2.04 9.18 -2.89
CA ILE A 45 1.16 10.22 -3.43
C ILE A 45 1.47 11.59 -2.82
N ASP A 46 1.62 11.64 -1.50
CA ASP A 46 1.98 12.85 -0.78
C ASP A 46 3.08 12.54 0.26
N PRO A 47 4.33 12.95 0.02
CA PRO A 47 5.43 12.65 0.92
C PRO A 47 5.34 13.37 2.28
N LYS A 48 4.37 14.29 2.49
CA LYS A 48 4.08 14.86 3.82
C LYS A 48 3.17 13.96 4.66
N GLU A 49 2.44 13.05 4.03
CA GLU A 49 1.59 12.04 4.69
C GLU A 49 2.38 10.78 5.10
N HIS A 50 3.70 10.75 4.88
CA HIS A 50 4.57 9.70 5.43
C HIS A 50 4.53 9.79 6.95
N LEU A 51 3.66 8.99 7.57
CA LEU A 51 3.62 8.83 9.02
C LEU A 51 5.03 8.45 9.47
N PRO A 52 5.72 9.30 10.24
CA PRO A 52 7.00 8.91 10.80
C PRO A 52 6.74 7.65 11.63
N SER A 53 7.62 6.67 11.50
CA SER A 53 7.59 5.39 12.20
C SER A 53 7.68 5.49 13.74
N GLY A 54 7.51 6.69 14.30
CA GLY A 54 7.30 6.95 15.72
C GLY A 54 5.91 7.51 15.97
N LEU A 55 5.03 6.69 16.53
CA LEU A 55 3.85 7.13 17.30
C LEU A 55 4.32 7.91 18.56
N GLY A 56 4.97 9.07 18.39
CA GLY A 56 5.67 9.74 19.49
C GLY A 56 5.74 11.27 19.46
N ASP A 57 5.60 11.94 18.31
CA ASP A 57 5.83 13.39 18.22
C ASP A 57 4.72 14.14 17.46
N TRP A 58 3.48 13.97 17.93
CA TRP A 58 2.44 14.97 17.67
C TRP A 58 2.49 15.99 18.81
N LYS A 59 3.10 17.15 18.55
CA LYS A 59 3.05 18.33 19.42
C LYS A 59 2.11 19.39 18.87
#